data_AF-A0AAC9RLF1-F1
#
_entry.id   AF-A0AAC9RLF1-F1
#
_cell.length_a   1.000
_cell.length_b   1.000
_cell.length_c   1.000
_cell.angle_alpha   90.00
_cell.angle_beta   90.00
_cell.angle_gamma   90.00
#
_symmetry.space_group_name_H-M   'P 1'
#
loop_
_entity.id
_entity.type
_entity.pdbx_description
1 polymer ?
#
loop_
_entity_poly.entity_id
_entity_poly.type
_entity_poly.pdbx_seq_one_letter_code
_entity_poly.pdbx_strand_id
1 'polypeptide(L)'
;MAFKGQPTPSTITPINRAKISDGKGLQVTVPENTTVVAQTFVLLDGFFGVAMESAKTEAGETAAIGLNIEQAEYETDQITAADAFNKGDLVYYKASTKKLTTNPGTTETPNRLVGKVTNKKDASNVIHFILLPQQV
;
A
#
# COMPACT_ATOMS: atom_id res chain seq x y z
N MET A 1 27.01 26.99 26.09
CA MET A 1 26.72 25.81 26.95
C MET A 1 25.23 25.72 27.09
N ALA A 2 24.63 24.58 26.73
CA ALA A 2 23.19 24.43 26.71
C ALA A 2 22.53 24.43 28.11
N PHE A 3 23.24 23.97 29.13
CA PHE A 3 22.73 23.87 30.51
C PHE A 3 23.76 24.35 31.53
N LYS A 4 23.28 24.89 32.66
CA LYS A 4 24.13 25.37 33.76
C LYS A 4 24.75 24.17 34.49
N GLY A 5 26.08 24.11 34.59
CA GLY A 5 26.81 23.04 35.28
C GLY A 5 27.45 21.98 34.37
N GLN A 6 27.41 22.12 33.04
CA GLN A 6 28.11 21.20 32.14
C GLN A 6 29.63 21.51 32.08
N PRO A 7 30.50 20.50 32.22
CA PRO A 7 31.96 20.69 32.15
C PRO A 7 32.50 20.84 30.72
N THR A 8 31.71 20.47 29.70
CA THR A 8 32.08 20.57 28.28
C THR A 8 31.01 21.35 27.50
N PRO A 9 31.41 22.23 26.55
CA PRO A 9 30.46 22.94 25.71
C PRO A 9 29.61 21.98 24.88
N SER A 10 28.29 22.13 25.00
CA SER A 10 27.29 21.44 24.18
C SER A 10 26.44 22.46 23.40
N THR A 11 25.97 22.03 22.24
CA THR A 11 25.01 22.74 21.37
C THR A 11 23.70 21.97 21.35
N ILE A 12 22.57 22.66 21.53
CA ILE A 12 21.24 22.08 21.28
C ILE A 12 20.92 22.29 19.81
N THR A 13 20.66 21.19 19.11
CA THR A 13 20.09 21.23 17.75
C THR A 13 18.63 20.79 17.83
N PRO A 14 17.65 21.70 17.77
CA PRO A 14 16.24 21.33 17.70
C PRO A 14 15.97 20.62 16.38
N ILE A 15 15.45 19.39 16.43
CA ILE A 15 15.02 18.67 15.24
C ILE A 15 13.59 19.11 14.95
N ASN A 16 13.39 19.96 13.93
CA ASN A 16 12.06 20.44 13.50
C ASN A 16 11.23 19.35 12.76
N ARG A 17 11.52 18.07 13.06
CA ARG A 17 10.93 16.80 12.62
C ARG A 17 11.30 16.37 11.19
N ALA A 18 12.31 15.50 11.07
CA ALA A 18 12.64 14.79 9.82
C ALA A 18 11.81 13.50 9.61
N LYS A 19 11.27 12.91 10.69
CA LYS A 19 10.47 11.67 10.67
C LYS A 19 9.13 11.91 11.35
N ILE A 20 8.05 11.53 10.66
CA ILE A 20 6.67 11.69 11.14
C ILE A 20 6.08 10.33 11.54
N SER A 21 6.45 9.26 10.83
CA SER A 21 5.94 7.90 11.00
C SER A 21 7.01 6.88 10.57
N ASP A 22 6.84 5.62 10.97
CA ASP A 22 7.61 4.48 10.44
C ASP A 22 7.20 4.08 9.02
N GLY A 23 6.24 4.79 8.42
CA GLY A 23 5.82 4.55 7.03
C GLY A 23 4.99 3.29 6.86
N LYS A 24 4.36 2.78 7.93
CA LYS A 24 3.46 1.63 7.89
C LYS A 24 2.04 1.99 7.43
N GLY A 25 1.71 3.26 7.54
CA GLY A 25 0.48 3.81 7.00
C GLY A 25 0.66 5.28 6.69
N LEU A 26 -0.16 5.77 5.77
CA LEU A 26 -0.17 7.16 5.34
C LEU A 26 -1.59 7.57 4.95
N GLN A 27 -1.83 8.88 4.94
CA GLN A 27 -3.09 9.43 4.43
C GLN A 27 -2.96 9.63 2.92
N VAL A 28 -3.96 9.18 2.17
CA VAL A 28 -4.06 9.38 0.71
C VAL A 28 -5.33 10.13 0.36
N THR A 29 -5.31 10.76 -0.80
CA THR A 29 -6.44 11.44 -1.42
C THR A 29 -7.20 10.46 -2.31
N VAL A 30 -8.51 10.39 -2.11
CA VAL A 30 -9.46 9.75 -3.00
C VAL A 30 -9.92 10.83 -4.00
N PRO A 31 -9.68 10.65 -5.30
CA PRO A 31 -10.09 11.62 -6.32
C PRO A 31 -11.61 11.60 -6.52
N GLU A 32 -12.15 12.57 -7.26
CA GLU A 32 -13.58 12.61 -7.60
C GLU A 32 -14.08 11.34 -8.31
N ASN A 33 -15.40 11.12 -8.29
CA ASN A 33 -16.07 9.99 -8.95
C ASN A 33 -15.50 8.61 -8.57
N THR A 34 -15.02 8.46 -7.33
CA THR A 34 -14.33 7.26 -6.89
C THR A 34 -15.05 6.65 -5.69
N THR A 35 -15.22 5.33 -5.73
CA THR A 35 -15.66 4.54 -4.58
C THR A 35 -14.51 3.66 -4.12
N VAL A 36 -14.17 3.78 -2.84
CA VAL A 36 -13.23 2.94 -2.11
C VAL A 36 -13.99 2.21 -1.02
N VAL A 37 -13.72 0.91 -0.89
CA VAL A 37 -14.29 0.07 0.16
C VAL A 37 -13.17 -0.27 1.14
N ALA A 38 -13.44 -0.12 2.44
CA ALA A 38 -12.50 -0.52 3.48
C ALA A 38 -12.07 -1.98 3.31
N GLN A 39 -10.86 -2.31 3.75
CA GLN A 39 -10.26 -3.65 3.68
C GLN A 39 -9.99 -4.15 2.25
N THR A 40 -10.04 -3.27 1.25
CA THR A 40 -9.63 -3.60 -0.13
C THR A 40 -8.28 -2.98 -0.46
N PHE A 41 -7.54 -3.64 -1.35
CA PHE A 41 -6.31 -3.11 -1.92
C PHE A 41 -6.61 -2.05 -2.97
N VAL A 42 -5.95 -0.91 -2.85
CA VAL A 42 -6.09 0.23 -3.75
C VAL A 42 -4.72 0.82 -4.10
N LEU A 43 -4.67 1.53 -5.21
CA LEU A 43 -3.54 2.35 -5.64
C LEU A 43 -4.01 3.80 -5.69
N LEU A 44 -3.60 4.62 -4.71
CA LEU A 44 -3.99 6.03 -4.56
C LEU A 44 -2.75 6.86 -4.27
N ASP A 45 -2.65 8.06 -4.85
CA ASP A 45 -1.47 8.94 -4.77
C ASP A 45 -0.12 8.24 -5.07
N GLY A 46 -0.15 7.19 -5.90
CA GLY A 46 1.03 6.39 -6.23
C GLY A 46 1.44 5.36 -5.16
N PHE A 47 0.70 5.23 -4.06
CA PHE A 47 0.91 4.23 -3.02
C PHE A 47 -0.07 3.07 -3.13
N PHE A 48 0.44 1.84 -3.00
CA PHE A 48 -0.38 0.63 -3.03
C PHE A 48 -0.52 0.05 -1.63
N GLY A 49 -1.74 -0.18 -1.17
CA GLY A 49 -1.98 -0.70 0.17
C GLY A 49 -3.44 -1.04 0.44
N VAL A 50 -3.75 -1.38 1.68
CA VAL A 50 -5.10 -1.69 2.13
C VAL A 50 -5.79 -0.42 2.62
N ALA A 51 -6.94 -0.10 2.04
CA ALA A 51 -7.77 1.01 2.49
C ALA A 51 -8.32 0.71 3.89
N MET A 52 -8.06 1.60 4.85
CA MET A 52 -8.54 1.41 6.23
C MET A 52 -9.99 1.88 6.41
N GLU A 53 -10.49 2.67 5.47
CA GLU A 53 -11.79 3.31 5.51
C GLU A 53 -12.47 3.25 4.12
N SER A 54 -13.80 3.28 4.11
CA SER A 54 -14.57 3.43 2.89
C SER A 54 -14.75 4.92 2.57
N ALA A 55 -14.73 5.27 1.29
CA ALA A 55 -15.03 6.62 0.83
C ALA A 55 -15.79 6.56 -0.50
N LYS A 56 -16.67 7.54 -0.70
CA LYS A 56 -17.34 7.79 -1.96
C LYS A 56 -17.27 9.26 -2.25
N THR A 57 -16.76 9.62 -3.41
CA THR A 57 -16.65 11.00 -3.89
C THR A 57 -17.51 11.17 -5.13
N GLU A 58 -18.23 12.29 -5.21
CA GLU A 58 -18.95 12.71 -6.41
C GLU A 58 -18.09 13.67 -7.25
N ALA A 59 -18.66 14.25 -8.31
CA ALA A 59 -17.97 15.23 -9.15
C ALA A 59 -17.59 16.49 -8.34
N GLY A 60 -16.33 16.91 -8.44
CA GLY A 60 -15.75 18.04 -7.72
C GLY A 60 -15.39 17.75 -6.25
N GLU A 61 -15.55 16.52 -5.78
CA GLU A 61 -15.28 16.14 -4.39
C GLU A 61 -14.00 15.30 -4.27
N THR A 62 -13.28 15.49 -3.16
CA THR A 62 -12.19 14.61 -2.75
C THR A 62 -12.40 14.19 -1.30
N ALA A 63 -11.83 13.05 -0.92
CA ALA A 63 -11.82 12.58 0.45
C ALA A 63 -10.40 12.15 0.84
N ALA A 64 -10.07 12.22 2.12
CA ALA A 64 -8.81 11.72 2.64
C ALA A 64 -9.06 10.45 3.46
N ILE A 65 -8.33 9.38 3.18
CA ILE A 65 -8.45 8.11 3.89
C ILE A 65 -7.08 7.59 4.37
N GLY A 66 -7.08 6.79 5.42
CA GLY A 66 -5.90 6.02 5.82
C GLY A 66 -5.63 4.84 4.87
N LEU A 67 -4.37 4.68 4.48
CA LEU A 67 -3.88 3.55 3.70
C LEU A 67 -2.81 2.81 4.52
N ASN A 68 -3.01 1.51 4.75
CA ASN A 68 -1.99 0.64 5.35
C ASN A 68 -1.07 0.12 4.24
N ILE A 69 0.22 0.42 4.36
CA ILE A 69 1.27 0.05 3.42
C ILE A 69 2.36 -0.78 4.10
N GLU A 70 2.08 -1.35 5.27
CA GLU A 70 3.02 -2.14 6.04
C GLU A 70 3.52 -3.35 5.24
N GLN A 71 4.83 -3.61 5.33
CA GLN A 71 5.41 -4.79 4.72
C GLN A 71 5.07 -6.04 5.55
N ALA A 72 3.85 -6.55 5.37
CA ALA A 72 3.31 -7.69 6.07
C ALA A 72 2.77 -8.75 5.10
N GLU A 73 2.43 -9.91 5.66
CA GLU A 73 1.64 -10.91 4.97
C GLU A 73 0.16 -10.53 5.06
N TYR A 74 -0.54 -10.61 3.92
CA TYR A 74 -1.96 -10.31 3.81
C TYR A 74 -2.71 -11.51 3.23
N GLU A 75 -3.91 -11.73 3.74
CA GLU A 75 -4.90 -12.64 3.17
C GLU A 75 -5.88 -11.86 2.30
N THR A 76 -6.19 -12.36 1.09
CA THR A 76 -7.15 -11.69 0.21
C THR A 76 -7.74 -12.61 -0.86
N ASP A 77 -8.97 -12.30 -1.26
CA ASP A 77 -9.68 -12.84 -2.42
C ASP A 77 -9.78 -11.83 -3.58
N GLN A 78 -9.15 -10.64 -3.46
CA GLN A 78 -9.17 -9.57 -4.47
C GLN A 78 -8.23 -9.88 -5.64
N ILE A 79 -8.42 -11.06 -6.24
CA ILE A 79 -7.55 -11.65 -7.24
C ILE A 79 -8.29 -11.93 -8.55
N THR A 80 -7.52 -12.14 -9.60
CA THR A 80 -8.00 -12.70 -10.87
C THR A 80 -8.12 -14.22 -10.69
N ALA A 81 -9.33 -14.71 -10.44
CA ALA A 81 -9.57 -16.11 -10.08
C ALA A 81 -9.08 -17.15 -11.12
N ALA A 82 -8.90 -16.75 -12.38
CA ALA A 82 -8.32 -17.61 -13.42
C ALA A 82 -6.82 -17.87 -13.24
N ASP A 83 -6.09 -16.99 -12.56
CA ASP A 83 -4.65 -17.13 -12.33
C ASP A 83 -4.38 -18.18 -11.24
N ALA A 84 -3.22 -18.85 -11.31
CA ALA A 84 -2.89 -19.95 -10.41
C ALA A 84 -2.47 -19.49 -8.99
N PHE A 85 -1.68 -18.40 -8.89
CA PHE A 85 -1.06 -17.93 -7.65
C PHE A 85 -0.42 -19.06 -6.83
N ASN A 86 0.60 -19.69 -7.38
CA ASN A 86 1.42 -20.66 -6.66
C ASN A 86 2.32 -19.96 -5.65
N LYS A 87 2.73 -20.68 -4.60
CA LYS A 87 3.70 -20.16 -3.63
C LYS A 87 4.98 -19.73 -4.34
N GLY A 88 5.39 -18.49 -4.12
CA GLY A 88 6.56 -17.88 -4.76
C GLY A 88 6.27 -17.09 -6.04
N ASP A 89 5.05 -17.14 -6.59
CA ASP A 89 4.68 -16.32 -7.75
C ASP A 89 4.71 -14.83 -7.38
N LEU A 90 5.09 -14.01 -8.36
CA LEU A 90 5.00 -12.56 -8.22
C LEU A 90 3.55 -12.11 -8.35
N VAL A 91 3.17 -11.13 -7.54
CA VAL A 91 1.83 -10.57 -7.49
C VAL A 91 1.86 -9.15 -8.03
N TYR A 92 1.01 -8.89 -9.02
CA TYR A 92 0.87 -7.60 -9.65
C TYR A 92 -0.53 -7.03 -9.43
N TYR A 93 -0.65 -5.71 -9.32
CA TYR A 93 -1.92 -5.01 -9.28
C TYR A 93 -2.32 -4.55 -10.69
N LYS A 94 -3.47 -5.02 -11.15
CA LYS A 94 -4.06 -4.65 -12.44
C LYS A 94 -5.06 -3.52 -12.25
N ALA A 95 -4.65 -2.30 -12.58
CA ALA A 95 -5.44 -1.09 -12.33
C ALA A 95 -6.81 -1.09 -13.04
N SER A 96 -6.89 -1.66 -14.24
CA SER A 96 -8.13 -1.71 -15.03
C SER A 96 -9.24 -2.56 -14.40
N THR A 97 -8.87 -3.61 -13.67
CA THR A 97 -9.84 -4.49 -12.99
C THR A 97 -9.83 -4.33 -11.47
N LYS A 98 -8.90 -3.52 -10.93
CA LYS A 98 -8.65 -3.36 -9.50
C LYS A 98 -8.46 -4.70 -8.77
N LYS A 99 -7.77 -5.64 -9.42
CA LYS A 99 -7.53 -7.00 -8.91
C LYS A 99 -6.05 -7.33 -8.97
N LEU A 100 -5.62 -8.21 -8.07
CA LEU A 100 -4.31 -8.84 -8.11
C LEU A 100 -4.26 -9.88 -9.24
N THR A 101 -3.08 -10.07 -9.84
CA THR A 101 -2.83 -11.01 -10.93
C THR A 101 -1.39 -11.50 -10.90
N THR A 102 -1.11 -12.67 -11.45
CA THR A 102 0.26 -13.14 -11.69
C THR A 102 0.81 -12.68 -13.05
N ASN A 103 0.00 -12.00 -13.87
CA ASN A 103 0.40 -11.48 -15.16
C ASN A 103 1.09 -10.11 -15.00
N PRO A 104 2.37 -9.95 -15.41
CA PRO A 104 3.06 -8.66 -15.36
C PRO A 104 2.47 -7.58 -16.28
N GLY A 105 1.55 -7.94 -17.18
CA GLY A 105 1.02 -7.04 -18.21
C GLY A 105 1.89 -7.06 -19.47
N THR A 106 1.75 -6.04 -20.30
CA THR A 106 2.60 -5.83 -21.49
C THR A 106 3.58 -4.70 -21.24
N THR A 107 4.58 -4.53 -22.10
CA THR A 107 5.54 -3.42 -22.00
C THR A 107 4.85 -2.04 -22.05
N GLU A 108 3.79 -1.90 -22.85
CA GLU A 108 3.03 -0.66 -23.01
C GLU A 108 2.06 -0.40 -21.84
N THR A 109 1.59 -1.48 -21.20
CA THR A 109 0.62 -1.42 -20.09
C THR A 109 1.04 -2.40 -18.99
N PRO A 110 2.16 -2.14 -18.29
CA PRO A 110 2.65 -3.02 -17.25
C PRO A 110 1.73 -2.93 -16.02
N ASN A 111 1.47 -4.07 -15.39
CA ASN A 111 0.84 -4.11 -14.08
C ASN A 111 1.91 -3.81 -13.00
N ARG A 112 1.52 -3.11 -11.94
CA ARG A 112 2.46 -2.75 -10.85
C ARG A 112 2.82 -4.00 -10.07
N LEU A 113 4.11 -4.29 -9.88
CA LEU A 113 4.55 -5.35 -8.97
C LEU A 113 4.29 -4.91 -7.53
N VAL A 114 3.56 -5.72 -6.76
CA VAL A 114 3.14 -5.36 -5.39
C VAL A 114 3.50 -6.41 -4.35
N GLY A 115 3.75 -7.65 -4.74
CA GLY A 115 3.85 -8.72 -3.76
C GLY A 115 4.50 -9.99 -4.26
N LYS A 116 4.60 -10.97 -3.34
CA LYS A 116 4.98 -12.34 -3.65
C LYS A 116 4.12 -13.31 -2.85
N VAL A 117 3.57 -14.32 -3.51
CA VAL A 117 2.69 -15.31 -2.88
C VAL A 117 3.45 -16.12 -1.83
N THR A 118 2.90 -16.21 -0.62
CA THR A 118 3.45 -16.95 0.52
C THR A 118 2.68 -18.24 0.80
N ASN A 119 1.36 -18.26 0.54
CA ASN A 119 0.54 -19.46 0.45
C ASN A 119 -0.30 -19.43 -0.82
N LYS A 120 -0.33 -20.59 -1.51
CA LYS A 120 -1.02 -20.74 -2.79
C LYS A 120 -2.52 -20.47 -2.67
N LYS A 121 -3.14 -20.13 -3.79
CA LYS A 121 -4.60 -20.01 -3.89
C LYS A 121 -5.31 -21.27 -3.40
N ASP A 122 -6.30 -21.10 -2.54
CA ASP A 122 -7.13 -22.18 -2.04
C ASP A 122 -8.41 -22.40 -2.88
N ALA A 123 -9.28 -23.30 -2.43
CA ALA A 123 -10.54 -23.62 -3.11
C ALA A 123 -11.56 -22.47 -3.07
N SER A 124 -11.38 -21.51 -2.15
CA SER A 124 -12.23 -20.32 -1.99
C SER A 124 -11.70 -19.11 -2.78
N ASN A 125 -10.64 -19.30 -3.59
CA ASN A 125 -9.92 -18.24 -4.30
C ASN A 125 -9.25 -17.21 -3.37
N VAL A 126 -8.83 -17.63 -2.19
CA VAL A 126 -8.05 -16.82 -1.25
C VAL A 126 -6.56 -17.14 -1.40
N ILE A 127 -5.71 -16.12 -1.39
CA ILE A 127 -4.24 -16.25 -1.34
C ILE A 127 -3.70 -15.60 -0.07
N HIS A 128 -2.50 -16.03 0.34
CA HIS A 128 -1.64 -15.21 1.21
C HIS A 128 -0.45 -14.71 0.40
N PHE A 129 -0.08 -13.44 0.60
CA PHE A 129 1.10 -12.87 -0.03
C PHE A 129 1.77 -11.85 0.89
N ILE A 130 3.09 -11.73 0.78
CA ILE A 130 3.83 -10.65 1.42
C ILE A 130 3.80 -9.42 0.50
N LEU A 131 3.39 -8.28 1.04
CA LEU A 131 3.50 -7.00 0.35
C LEU A 131 4.99 -6.62 0.20
N LEU A 132 5.40 -6.19 -0.99
CA LEU A 132 6.75 -5.69 -1.25
C LEU A 132 6.88 -4.22 -0.82
N PRO A 133 8.12 -3.71 -0.61
CA PRO A 133 8.34 -2.29 -0.36
C PRO A 133 7.72 -1.43 -1.47
N GLN A 134 7.19 -0.25 -1.10
CA GLN A 134 6.62 0.68 -2.07
C GLN A 134 7.68 1.05 -3.11
N GLN A 135 7.35 0.81 -4.38
CA GLN A 135 8.20 1.22 -5.50
C GLN A 135 8.18 2.74 -5.60
N VAL A 136 9.37 3.34 -5.67
CA VAL A 136 9.59 4.77 -5.93
C VAL A 136 9.60 5.01 -7.43
#